data_AF-A0A3C1Y4P9-F1
#
_entry.id   AF-A0A3C1Y4P9-F1
#
_cell.length_a   1.000
_cell.length_b   1.000
_cell.length_c   1.000
_cell.angle_alpha   90.00
_cell.angle_beta   90.00
_cell.angle_gamma   90.00
#
_symmetry.space_group_name_H-M   'P 1'
#
loop_
_entity.id
_entity.type
_entity.pdbx_description
1 polymer ?
#
loop_
_entity_poly.entity_id
_entity_poly.type
_entity_poly.pdbx_seq_one_letter_code
_entity_poly.pdbx_strand_id
1 'polypeptide(L)'
;MTITLNPRNIFDEIFAISAMMAHSQPEVELPPLLCRDQIPGLRHLMRIAFANLVMQFAEKISSCRFDESTPGAEAPYDPEYPITMAIELDAGASGTDTQAKALMLKANMEHIVALSTLSFVFDCVNPELARSYRARAAEAACTLGEEIDPALPPGRLAPWYY
;
A
#
# COMPACT_ATOMS: atom_id res chain seq x y z
N MET A 1 -13.53 -13.63 1.75
CA MET A 1 -12.44 -13.61 2.75
C MET A 1 -12.17 -12.17 3.13
N THR A 2 -12.18 -11.82 4.41
CA THR A 2 -11.96 -10.43 4.85
C THR A 2 -10.50 -10.20 5.22
N ILE A 3 -9.88 -9.18 4.64
CA ILE A 3 -8.53 -8.71 4.96
C ILE A 3 -8.65 -7.31 5.57
N THR A 4 -7.97 -7.09 6.69
CA THR A 4 -7.85 -5.76 7.31
C THR A 4 -6.39 -5.38 7.40
N LEU A 5 -6.03 -4.28 6.72
CA LEU A 5 -4.67 -3.75 6.71
C LEU A 5 -4.38 -3.01 8.01
N ASN A 6 -3.14 -3.11 8.48
CA ASN A 6 -2.66 -2.45 9.67
C ASN A 6 -1.92 -1.15 9.30
N PRO A 7 -2.46 0.04 9.63
CA PRO A 7 -1.82 1.32 9.34
C PRO A 7 -0.40 1.42 9.92
N ARG A 8 -0.18 0.85 11.11
CA ARG A 8 1.12 0.86 11.77
C ARG A 8 2.18 0.13 10.93
N ASN A 9 1.87 -1.05 10.41
CA ASN A 9 2.80 -1.81 9.57
C ASN A 9 3.17 -1.02 8.32
N ILE A 10 2.18 -0.37 7.71
CA ILE A 10 2.39 0.46 6.50
C ILE A 10 3.29 1.66 6.83
N PHE A 11 3.05 2.36 7.95
CA PHE A 11 3.91 3.47 8.37
C PHE A 11 5.34 3.02 8.68
N ASP A 12 5.50 1.92 9.42
CA ASP A 12 6.81 1.36 9.77
C ASP A 12 7.58 1.00 8.49
N GLU A 13 6.91 0.46 7.48
CA GLU A 13 7.50 0.15 6.19
C GLU A 13 7.86 1.39 5.37
N ILE A 14 6.98 2.41 5.31
CA ILE A 14 7.27 3.70 4.68
C ILE A 14 8.54 4.32 5.28
N PHE A 15 8.64 4.33 6.61
CA PHE A 15 9.81 4.87 7.30
C PHE A 15 11.05 4.03 7.03
N ALA A 16 10.97 2.71 7.11
CA ALA A 16 12.09 1.82 6.83
C ALA A 16 12.63 1.98 5.40
N ILE A 17 11.76 2.00 4.39
CA ILE A 17 12.14 2.18 2.99
C ILE A 17 12.76 3.57 2.78
N SER A 18 12.16 4.62 3.35
CA SER A 18 12.70 5.98 3.25
C SER A 18 14.10 6.09 3.89
N ALA A 19 14.31 5.44 5.04
CA ALA A 19 15.58 5.43 5.75
C ALA A 19 16.66 4.66 4.99
N MET A 20 16.32 3.49 4.42
CA MET A 20 17.26 2.74 3.56
C MET A 20 17.70 3.55 2.35
N MET A 21 16.80 4.33 1.75
CA MET A 21 17.14 5.21 0.62
C MET A 21 17.98 6.40 1.03
N ALA A 22 17.66 7.04 2.15
CA ALA A 22 18.48 8.12 2.70
C ALA A 22 19.91 7.64 2.99
N HIS A 23 20.08 6.40 3.45
CA HIS A 23 21.39 5.81 3.67
C HIS A 23 22.14 5.47 2.37
N SER A 24 21.43 4.99 1.34
CA SER A 24 22.04 4.57 0.07
C SER A 24 22.38 5.73 -0.87
N GLN A 25 21.86 6.94 -0.62
CA GLN A 25 22.07 8.13 -1.44
C GLN A 25 22.57 9.33 -0.60
N PRO A 26 23.77 9.25 0.00
CA PRO A 26 24.29 10.28 0.90
C PRO A 26 24.63 11.61 0.20
N GLU A 27 24.72 11.63 -1.13
CA GLU A 27 25.09 12.83 -1.91
C GLU A 27 23.91 13.76 -2.25
N VAL A 28 22.67 13.36 -1.91
CA VAL A 28 21.48 14.20 -2.07
C VAL A 28 21.37 15.13 -0.86
N GLU A 29 21.51 16.45 -1.07
CA GLU A 29 21.58 17.49 -0.03
C GLU A 29 20.40 17.49 0.98
N LEU A 30 19.28 16.90 0.59
CA LEU A 30 18.11 16.70 1.45
C LEU A 30 17.72 15.22 1.35
N PRO A 31 18.14 14.36 2.29
CA PRO A 31 17.73 12.98 2.23
C PRO A 31 16.21 12.91 2.39
N PRO A 32 15.53 12.07 1.60
CA PRO A 32 14.09 11.85 1.64
C PRO A 32 13.65 11.05 2.89
N LEU A 33 14.24 11.32 4.05
CA LEU A 33 13.92 10.63 5.29
C LEU A 33 12.56 11.10 5.80
N LEU A 34 11.60 10.19 5.77
CA LEU A 34 10.29 10.44 6.36
C LEU A 34 10.33 10.08 7.84
N CYS A 35 9.84 11.00 8.65
CA CYS A 35 9.75 10.90 10.10
C CYS A 35 8.27 10.91 10.52
N ARG A 36 8.05 10.82 11.84
CA ARG A 36 6.69 10.86 12.40
C ARG A 36 5.96 12.17 12.15
N ASP A 37 6.68 13.27 11.94
CA ASP A 37 6.10 14.59 11.68
C ASP A 37 5.28 14.63 10.37
N GLN A 38 5.59 13.74 9.43
CA GLN A 38 4.88 13.65 8.15
C GLN A 38 3.61 12.77 8.22
N ILE A 39 3.34 12.09 9.35
CA ILE A 39 2.19 11.18 9.50
C ILE A 39 0.86 11.81 9.04
N PRO A 40 0.49 13.05 9.42
CA PRO A 40 -0.77 13.65 8.96
C PRO A 40 -0.90 13.68 7.44
N GLY A 41 0.17 14.09 6.73
CA GLY A 41 0.19 14.12 5.27
C GLY A 41 0.21 12.72 4.65
N LEU A 42 1.00 11.81 5.23
CA LEU A 42 1.08 10.43 4.79
C LEU A 42 -0.24 9.69 4.94
N ARG A 43 -1.05 9.99 5.96
CA ARG A 43 -2.40 9.42 6.11
C ARG A 43 -3.23 9.68 4.87
N HIS A 44 -3.25 10.92 4.36
CA HIS A 44 -4.03 11.28 3.16
C HIS A 44 -3.55 10.54 1.92
N LEU A 45 -2.24 10.47 1.71
CA LEU A 45 -1.66 9.76 0.56
C LEU A 45 -1.90 8.25 0.65
N MET A 46 -1.85 7.68 1.86
CA MET A 46 -2.15 6.28 2.11
C MET A 46 -3.61 5.93 1.77
N ARG A 47 -4.56 6.86 1.98
CA ARG A 47 -5.97 6.66 1.55
C ARG A 47 -6.07 6.54 0.03
N ILE A 48 -5.38 7.43 -0.68
CA ILE A 48 -5.34 7.43 -2.14
C ILE A 48 -4.69 6.12 -2.63
N ALA A 49 -3.58 5.71 -2.02
CA ALA A 49 -2.92 4.45 -2.31
C ALA A 49 -3.82 3.23 -2.09
N PHE A 50 -4.56 3.19 -0.97
CA PHE A 50 -5.50 2.12 -0.68
C PHE A 50 -6.67 2.09 -1.67
N ALA A 51 -7.25 3.24 -2.01
CA ALA A 51 -8.30 3.34 -3.02
C ALA A 51 -7.81 2.82 -4.38
N ASN A 52 -6.58 3.17 -4.77
CA ASN A 52 -5.97 2.68 -6.00
C ASN A 52 -5.80 1.16 -5.99
N LEU A 53 -5.32 0.58 -4.88
CA LEU A 53 -5.23 -0.88 -4.72
C LEU A 53 -6.61 -1.53 -4.90
N VAL A 54 -7.64 -1.02 -4.22
CA VAL A 54 -9.00 -1.57 -4.33
C VAL A 54 -9.52 -1.50 -5.76
N MET A 55 -9.28 -0.39 -6.47
CA MET A 55 -9.68 -0.25 -7.87
C MET A 55 -8.97 -1.24 -8.80
N GLN A 56 -7.68 -1.55 -8.55
CA GLN A 56 -6.92 -2.52 -9.34
C GLN A 56 -7.50 -3.94 -9.26
N PHE A 57 -8.02 -4.32 -8.10
CA PHE A 57 -8.59 -5.66 -7.84
C PHE A 57 -10.12 -5.67 -7.77
N ALA A 58 -10.78 -4.65 -8.33
CA ALA A 58 -12.23 -4.44 -8.19
C ALA A 58 -13.07 -5.66 -8.66
N GLU A 59 -12.62 -6.41 -9.68
CA GLU A 59 -13.31 -7.63 -10.15
C GLU A 59 -13.35 -8.76 -9.10
N LYS A 60 -12.49 -8.71 -8.08
CA LYS A 60 -12.35 -9.74 -7.04
C LYS A 60 -12.72 -9.24 -5.65
N ILE A 61 -13.03 -7.96 -5.51
CA ILE A 61 -13.42 -7.34 -4.25
C ILE A 61 -14.95 -7.21 -4.23
N SER A 62 -15.60 -7.95 -3.36
CA SER A 62 -17.07 -7.85 -3.17
C SER A 62 -17.47 -6.66 -2.32
N SER A 63 -16.61 -6.23 -1.41
CA SER A 63 -16.86 -5.09 -0.53
C SER A 63 -15.56 -4.47 -0.05
N CYS A 64 -15.55 -3.15 0.13
CA CYS A 64 -14.46 -2.44 0.79
C CYS A 64 -15.03 -1.50 1.85
N ARG A 65 -14.31 -1.36 2.97
CA ARG A 65 -14.62 -0.40 4.02
C ARG A 65 -13.43 0.50 4.25
N PHE A 66 -13.70 1.78 4.22
CA PHE A 66 -12.72 2.83 4.41
C PHE A 66 -13.37 3.97 5.21
N ASP A 67 -12.61 4.66 6.07
CA ASP A 67 -13.18 5.72 6.92
C ASP A 67 -13.73 6.90 6.10
N GLU A 68 -14.93 7.37 6.47
CA GLU A 68 -15.59 8.52 5.85
C GLU A 68 -15.09 9.87 6.41
N SER A 69 -14.54 9.89 7.62
CA SER A 69 -14.03 11.09 8.27
C SER A 69 -12.50 11.17 8.13
N THR A 70 -11.86 12.26 8.59
CA THR A 70 -10.39 12.29 8.70
C THR A 70 -9.98 11.81 10.10
N PRO A 71 -9.77 10.50 10.30
CA PRO A 71 -9.25 9.97 11.55
C PRO A 71 -7.93 10.66 11.91
N GLY A 72 -7.79 11.03 13.18
CA GLY A 72 -6.54 11.55 13.75
C GLY A 72 -6.53 13.04 14.07
N ALA A 73 -7.65 13.77 13.97
CA ALA A 73 -7.69 15.19 14.32
C ALA A 73 -7.26 15.46 15.79
N GLU A 74 -7.59 14.55 16.70
CA GLU A 74 -7.23 14.62 18.12
C GLU A 74 -5.79 14.15 18.42
N ALA A 75 -5.22 13.31 17.55
CA ALA A 75 -3.88 12.74 17.69
C ALA A 75 -3.16 12.66 16.33
N PRO A 76 -2.77 13.81 15.75
CA PRO A 76 -2.36 13.90 14.34
C PRO A 76 -1.06 13.15 14.02
N TYR A 77 -0.21 12.90 15.03
CA TYR A 77 1.07 12.22 14.87
C TYR A 77 1.07 10.76 15.36
N ASP A 78 -0.07 10.23 15.80
CA ASP A 78 -0.14 8.86 16.30
C ASP A 78 -0.26 7.85 15.14
N PRO A 79 0.73 6.99 14.88
CA PRO A 79 0.65 5.97 13.83
C PRO A 79 -0.34 4.85 14.16
N GLU A 80 -0.71 4.67 15.43
CA GLU A 80 -1.65 3.64 15.88
C GLU A 80 -3.11 4.12 15.79
N TYR A 81 -3.34 5.39 15.44
CA TYR A 81 -4.69 5.91 15.28
C TYR A 81 -5.47 5.05 14.28
N PRO A 82 -6.69 4.59 14.64
CA PRO A 82 -7.43 3.64 13.83
C PRO A 82 -7.78 4.25 12.49
N ILE A 83 -7.25 3.66 11.42
CA ILE A 83 -7.68 3.89 10.05
C ILE A 83 -8.27 2.57 9.56
N THR A 84 -9.55 2.58 9.25
CA THR A 84 -10.24 1.41 8.71
C THR A 84 -9.81 1.22 7.26
N MET A 85 -9.11 0.13 6.98
CA MET A 85 -8.78 -0.33 5.64
C MET A 85 -9.11 -1.82 5.58
N ALA A 86 -10.34 -2.14 5.17
CA ALA A 86 -10.79 -3.52 5.07
C ALA A 86 -11.34 -3.85 3.69
N ILE A 87 -11.03 -5.05 3.20
CA ILE A 87 -11.39 -5.57 1.90
C ILE A 87 -12.02 -6.95 2.08
N GLU A 88 -13.14 -7.21 1.43
CA GLU A 88 -13.71 -8.53 1.28
C GLU A 88 -13.41 -9.04 -0.12
N LEU A 89 -12.65 -10.13 -0.20
CA LEU A 89 -12.28 -10.81 -1.44
C LEU A 89 -13.24 -11.97 -1.71
N ASP A 90 -13.66 -12.10 -2.97
CA ASP A 90 -14.38 -13.26 -3.48
C ASP A 90 -13.40 -14.40 -3.74
N ALA A 91 -13.08 -15.13 -2.67
CA ALA A 91 -12.24 -16.32 -2.76
C ALA A 91 -13.02 -17.43 -3.47
N GLY A 92 -12.71 -17.66 -4.74
CA GLY A 92 -13.10 -18.87 -5.44
C GLY A 92 -12.60 -20.09 -4.64
N ALA A 93 -13.47 -21.07 -4.43
CA ALA A 93 -13.23 -22.21 -3.57
C ALA A 93 -11.94 -22.96 -3.94
N SER A 94 -10.83 -22.66 -3.26
CA SER A 94 -9.62 -23.49 -3.28
C SER A 94 -9.17 -23.72 -1.84
N GLY A 95 -9.13 -25.00 -1.48
CA GLY A 95 -8.90 -25.49 -0.13
C GLY A 95 -7.44 -25.36 0.31
N THR A 96 -7.29 -25.48 1.64
CA THR A 96 -6.05 -25.74 2.39
C THR A 96 -4.98 -24.64 2.36
N ASP A 97 -5.28 -23.50 3.01
CA ASP A 97 -4.65 -23.01 4.25
C ASP A 97 -5.01 -21.51 4.39
N THR A 98 -6.31 -21.27 4.63
CA THR A 98 -6.96 -19.97 4.46
C THR A 98 -6.33 -18.86 5.31
N GLN A 99 -5.71 -19.20 6.44
CA GLN A 99 -5.08 -18.22 7.32
C GLN A 99 -3.69 -17.81 6.85
N ALA A 100 -2.83 -18.76 6.48
CA ALA A 100 -1.49 -18.45 5.95
C ALA A 100 -1.60 -17.64 4.66
N LYS A 101 -2.52 -18.03 3.76
CA LYS A 101 -2.81 -17.28 2.54
C LYS A 101 -3.33 -15.87 2.85
N ALA A 102 -4.24 -15.72 3.82
CA ALA A 102 -4.75 -14.41 4.21
C ALA A 102 -3.67 -13.48 4.76
N LEU A 103 -2.74 -13.99 5.56
CA LEU A 103 -1.62 -13.23 6.09
C LEU A 103 -0.66 -12.78 4.99
N MET A 104 -0.37 -13.65 4.03
CA MET A 104 0.48 -13.31 2.88
C MET A 104 -0.17 -12.25 2.00
N LEU A 105 -1.45 -12.41 1.67
CA LEU A 105 -2.20 -11.42 0.90
C LEU A 105 -2.24 -10.07 1.62
N LYS A 106 -2.47 -10.08 2.94
CA LYS A 106 -2.42 -8.87 3.78
C LYS A 106 -1.06 -8.17 3.69
N ALA A 107 0.03 -8.91 3.90
CA ALA A 107 1.38 -8.33 3.86
C ALA A 107 1.70 -7.72 2.49
N ASN A 108 1.35 -8.40 1.40
CA ASN A 108 1.53 -7.88 0.05
C ASN A 108 0.68 -6.63 -0.21
N MET A 109 -0.57 -6.58 0.27
CA MET A 109 -1.41 -5.39 0.16
C MET A 109 -0.85 -4.21 0.96
N GLU A 110 -0.36 -4.44 2.18
CA GLU A 110 0.32 -3.42 3.00
C GLU A 110 1.57 -2.88 2.28
N HIS A 111 2.37 -3.77 1.70
CA HIS A 111 3.57 -3.43 0.95
C HIS A 111 3.26 -2.55 -0.29
N ILE A 112 2.27 -2.93 -1.08
CA ILE A 112 1.85 -2.17 -2.27
C ILE A 112 1.35 -0.78 -1.87
N VAL A 113 0.59 -0.67 -0.78
CA VAL A 113 0.12 0.62 -0.25
C VAL A 113 1.30 1.48 0.21
N ALA A 114 2.29 0.90 0.91
CA ALA A 114 3.49 1.62 1.33
C ALA A 114 4.29 2.17 0.14
N LEU A 115 4.56 1.34 -0.86
CA LEU A 115 5.28 1.75 -2.08
C LEU A 115 4.52 2.81 -2.89
N SER A 116 3.22 2.64 -3.03
CA SER A 116 2.36 3.60 -3.74
C SER A 116 2.34 4.95 -3.01
N THR A 117 2.26 4.93 -1.67
CA THR A 117 2.31 6.13 -0.84
C THR A 117 3.65 6.87 -1.03
N LEU A 118 4.78 6.15 -0.98
CA LEU A 118 6.10 6.72 -1.24
C LEU A 118 6.18 7.32 -2.65
N SER A 119 5.59 6.68 -3.66
CA SER A 119 5.57 7.24 -5.01
C SER A 119 4.87 8.60 -5.09
N PHE A 120 3.80 8.82 -4.32
CA PHE A 120 3.13 10.11 -4.26
C PHE A 120 3.94 11.16 -3.53
N VAL A 121 4.63 10.76 -2.45
CA VAL A 121 5.50 11.66 -1.69
C VAL A 121 6.63 12.20 -2.57
N PHE A 122 7.27 11.33 -3.35
CA PHE A 122 8.44 11.69 -4.14
C PHE A 122 8.15 12.20 -5.54
N ASP A 123 6.90 12.20 -6.00
CA ASP A 123 6.57 12.53 -7.39
C ASP A 123 7.08 13.90 -7.82
N CYS A 124 6.95 14.91 -6.95
CA CYS A 124 7.38 16.29 -7.23
C CYS A 124 8.82 16.57 -6.80
N VAL A 125 9.44 15.72 -5.98
CA VAL A 125 10.78 15.96 -5.40
C VAL A 125 11.85 15.16 -6.14
N ASN A 126 11.57 13.89 -6.42
CA ASN A 126 12.44 12.99 -7.16
C ASN A 126 11.58 12.04 -8.02
N PRO A 127 11.24 12.44 -9.27
CA PRO A 127 10.36 11.67 -10.14
C PRO A 127 10.96 10.34 -10.61
N GLU A 128 12.29 10.20 -10.60
CA GLU A 128 12.95 8.92 -10.91
C GLU A 128 12.73 7.91 -9.79
N LEU A 129 12.90 8.36 -8.54
CA LEU A 129 12.63 7.53 -7.37
C LEU A 129 11.14 7.17 -7.26
N ALA A 130 10.25 8.12 -7.51
CA ALA A 130 8.81 7.88 -7.57
C ALA A 130 8.46 6.81 -8.62
N ARG A 131 9.06 6.88 -9.82
CA ARG A 131 8.89 5.85 -10.88
C ARG A 131 9.40 4.48 -10.43
N SER A 132 10.53 4.42 -9.71
CA SER A 132 11.04 3.17 -9.17
C SER A 132 10.07 2.53 -8.17
N TYR A 133 9.49 3.33 -7.26
CA TYR A 133 8.47 2.83 -6.32
C TYR A 133 7.20 2.35 -7.03
N ARG A 134 6.74 3.06 -8.07
CA ARG A 134 5.60 2.61 -8.89
C ARG A 134 5.88 1.28 -9.57
N ALA A 135 7.05 1.13 -10.18
CA ALA A 135 7.45 -0.12 -10.85
C ALA A 135 7.48 -1.30 -9.87
N ARG A 136 8.00 -1.10 -8.66
CA ARG A 136 8.01 -2.12 -7.60
C ARG A 136 6.61 -2.45 -7.09
N ALA A 137 5.76 -1.43 -6.90
CA ALA A 137 4.37 -1.62 -6.47
C ALA A 137 3.58 -2.42 -7.52
N ALA A 138 3.81 -2.12 -8.80
CA ALA A 138 3.26 -2.82 -9.94
C ALA A 138 3.68 -4.29 -10.00
N GLU A 139 4.97 -4.58 -9.82
CA GLU A 139 5.48 -5.95 -9.77
C GLU A 139 4.82 -6.74 -8.63
N ALA A 140 4.77 -6.16 -7.43
CA ALA A 140 4.10 -6.76 -6.28
C ALA A 140 2.58 -6.95 -6.53
N ALA A 141 1.93 -6.03 -7.23
CA ALA A 141 0.52 -6.15 -7.60
C ALA A 141 0.27 -7.30 -8.60
N CYS A 142 1.18 -7.50 -9.57
CA CYS A 142 1.11 -8.65 -10.47
C CYS A 142 1.20 -9.98 -9.69
N THR A 143 2.19 -10.10 -8.80
CA THR A 143 2.33 -11.28 -7.92
C THR A 143 1.09 -11.48 -7.04
N LEU A 144 0.55 -10.40 -6.47
CA LEU A 144 -0.69 -10.45 -5.70
C LEU A 144 -1.88 -10.93 -6.55
N GLY A 145 -1.96 -10.51 -7.81
CA GLY A 145 -3.00 -10.94 -8.74
C GLY A 145 -2.95 -12.44 -9.03
N GLU A 146 -1.76 -12.99 -9.28
CA GLU A 146 -1.55 -14.43 -9.47
C GLU A 146 -1.98 -15.25 -8.25
N GLU A 147 -1.73 -14.72 -7.05
CA GLU A 147 -2.11 -15.35 -5.77
C GLU A 147 -3.62 -15.28 -5.50
N ILE A 148 -4.28 -14.19 -5.90
CA ILE A 148 -5.73 -14.00 -5.76
C ILE A 148 -6.48 -14.86 -6.77
N ASP A 149 -6.05 -14.86 -8.04
CA ASP A 149 -6.65 -15.66 -9.09
C ASP A 149 -5.59 -16.15 -10.11
N PRO A 150 -5.09 -17.40 -9.95
CA PRO A 150 -4.09 -17.96 -10.86
C PRO A 150 -4.64 -18.31 -12.24
N ALA A 151 -5.98 -18.30 -12.43
CA ALA A 151 -6.61 -18.57 -13.72
C ALA A 151 -6.83 -17.30 -14.54
N LEU A 152 -6.59 -16.11 -13.96
CA LEU A 152 -6.70 -14.84 -14.64
C LEU A 152 -5.40 -14.54 -15.41
N PRO A 153 -5.46 -14.25 -16.72
CA PRO A 153 -4.26 -14.00 -17.51
C PRO A 153 -3.51 -12.75 -17.01
N PRO A 154 -2.16 -12.79 -16.99
CA PRO A 154 -1.36 -11.63 -16.57
C PRO A 154 -1.66 -10.43 -17.47
N GLY A 155 -1.84 -9.25 -16.87
CA GLY A 155 -2.06 -7.98 -17.60
C GLY A 155 -3.49 -7.43 -17.61
N ARG A 156 -4.43 -8.00 -16.83
CA ARG A 156 -5.78 -7.42 -16.65
C ARG A 156 -5.93 -6.51 -15.43
N LEU A 157 -4.93 -6.48 -14.55
CA LEU A 157 -4.86 -5.47 -13.49
C LEU A 157 -4.71 -4.12 -14.17
N ALA A 158 -5.70 -3.25 -13.99
CA ALA A 158 -5.81 -2.02 -14.74
C ALA A 158 -4.52 -1.19 -14.57
N PRO A 159 -3.80 -0.89 -15.67
CA PRO A 159 -2.56 -0.14 -15.63
C PRO A 159 -2.90 1.33 -15.39
N TRP A 160 -3.15 1.70 -14.14
CA TRP A 160 -3.29 3.11 -13.78
C TRP A 160 -1.97 3.60 -13.20
N TYR A 161 -1.36 4.54 -13.93
CA TYR A 161 -0.08 5.22 -13.68
C TYR A 161 1.20 4.36 -13.84
N TYR A 162 1.42 3.79 -15.04
CA TYR A 162 2.79 3.58 -15.54
C TYR A 162 3.23 4.79 -16.36
#